data_AF-A0A3C1GIY2-F1
#
_entry.id   AF-A0A3C1GIY2-F1
#
_cell.length_a   1.000
_cell.length_b   1.000
_cell.length_c   1.000
_cell.angle_alpha   90.00
_cell.angle_beta   90.00
_cell.angle_gamma   90.00
#
_symmetry.space_group_name_H-M   'P 1'
#
loop_
_entity.id
_entity.type
_entity.pdbx_description
1 polymer ?
#
loop_
_entity_poly.entity_id
_entity_poly.type
_entity_poly.pdbx_seq_one_letter_code
_entity_poly.pdbx_strand_id
1 'polypeptide(L)' 'CDIRIAAEHATFGHQEIKWGLMPGDGGCSRLQRIVGLGRAMEIIL' A
#
# COMPACT_ATOMS: atom_id res chain seq x y z
N CYS A 1 0.27 -0.48 13.07
CA CYS A 1 -0.16 0.78 13.68
C CYS A 1 -1.67 0.81 13.73
N ASP A 2 -2.19 1.20 14.89
CA ASP A 2 -3.63 1.27 15.18
C ASP A 2 -4.27 2.52 14.56
N ILE A 3 -3.54 3.64 14.57
CA ILE A 3 -3.97 4.92 13.99
C ILE A 3 -3.00 5.35 12.89
N ARG A 4 -3.52 5.99 11.84
CA ARG A 4 -2.78 6.61 10.75
C ARG A 4 -3.30 8.04 10.56
N ILE A 5 -2.40 9.02 10.56
CA ILE A 5 -2.70 10.43 10.29
C ILE A 5 -1.89 10.83 9.07
N ALA A 6 -2.54 11.46 8.11
CA ALA A 6 -1.92 11.86 6.85
C ALA A 6 -2.38 13.28 6.49
N ALA A 7 -1.51 14.03 5.81
CA ALA A 7 -1.91 15.31 5.23
C ALA A 7 -2.93 15.09 4.10
N GLU A 8 -3.80 16.07 3.85
CA GLU A 8 -4.81 15.99 2.78
C GLU A 8 -4.20 15.76 1.39
N HIS A 9 -2.96 16.21 1.18
CA HIS A 9 -2.21 16.07 -0.06
C HIS A 9 -1.23 14.88 -0.07
N ALA A 10 -1.28 14.01 0.94
CA ALA A 10 -0.39 12.85 1.01
C ALA A 10 -0.75 11.85 -0.10
N THR A 11 0.28 11.33 -0.77
CA THR A 11 0.13 10.28 -1.78
C THR A 11 0.75 8.98 -1.26
N PHE A 12 0.04 7.87 -1.43
CA PHE A 12 0.50 6.54 -1.03
C PHE A 12 0.74 5.67 -2.26
N GLY A 13 1.77 4.84 -2.20
CA GLY A 13 2.12 3.91 -3.27
C GLY A 13 3.18 2.93 -2.82
N HIS A 14 3.25 1.78 -3.49
CA HIS A 14 4.30 0.79 -3.28
C HIS A 14 5.28 0.84 -4.45
N GLN A 15 6.51 1.29 -4.20
CA GLN A 15 7.46 1.56 -5.29
C GLN A 15 8.20 0.31 -5.75
N GLU A 16 8.17 -0.78 -4.98
CA GLU A 16 8.83 -2.05 -5.29
C GLU A 16 8.45 -2.58 -6.68
N ILE A 17 7.19 -2.45 -7.08
CA ILE A 17 6.71 -2.93 -8.38
C ILE A 17 7.32 -2.18 -9.56
N LYS A 18 7.65 -0.90 -9.40
CA LYS A 18 8.35 -0.16 -10.46
C LYS A 18 9.72 -0.76 -10.76
N TRP A 19 10.29 -1.49 -9.81
CA TRP A 19 11.60 -2.14 -9.93
C TRP A 19 11.46 -3.64 -10.23
N GLY A 20 10.24 -4.11 -10.51
CA GLY A 20 9.96 -5.54 -10.73
C GLY A 20 10.06 -6.38 -9.46
N LEU A 21 10.07 -5.74 -8.29
CA LEU A 21 10.16 -6.41 -7.00
C LEU A 21 8.78 -6.66 -6.42
N MET A 22 8.66 -7.76 -5.69
CA MET A 22 7.45 -8.08 -4.96
C MET A 22 7.28 -7.13 -3.75
N PRO A 23 6.03 -6.71 -3.43
CA PRO A 23 5.69 -5.95 -2.23
C PRO A 23 6.18 -6.62 -0.92
N GLY A 24 7.32 -6.16 -0.38
CA GLY A 24 7.98 -6.82 0.76
C GLY A 24 7.53 -6.30 2.14
N ASP A 25 7.27 -5.01 2.27
CA ASP A 25 7.00 -4.37 3.59
C ASP A 25 5.51 -4.42 3.99
N GLY A 26 4.89 -5.58 3.77
CA GLY A 26 3.49 -5.80 4.10
C GLY A 26 2.50 -5.18 3.10
N GLY A 27 2.92 -4.86 1.87
CA GLY A 27 2.00 -4.50 0.78
C GLY A 27 1.00 -5.62 0.48
N CYS A 28 1.45 -6.88 0.44
CA CYS A 28 0.52 -8.00 0.28
C CYS A 28 -0.30 -8.27 1.56
N SER A 29 0.30 -8.22 2.74
CA SER A 29 -0.36 -8.73 3.96
C SER A 29 -1.12 -7.66 4.75
N ARG A 30 -0.50 -6.49 4.98
CA ARG A 30 -1.02 -5.44 5.85
C ARG A 30 -1.92 -4.47 5.08
N LEU A 31 -1.52 -4.05 3.88
CA LEU A 31 -2.29 -3.09 3.09
C LEU A 31 -3.67 -3.64 2.71
N GLN A 32 -3.76 -4.91 2.30
CA GLN A 32 -5.04 -5.58 2.01
C GLN A 32 -6.02 -5.53 3.18
N ARG A 33 -5.54 -5.63 4.42
CA ARG A 33 -6.38 -5.55 5.63
C ARG A 33 -6.83 -4.13 5.96
N ILE A 34 -6.11 -3.11 5.46
CA ILE A 34 -6.39 -1.69 5.74
C ILE A 34 -7.37 -1.12 4.72
N VAL A 35 -7.17 -1.40 3.43
CA VAL A 35 -7.94 -0.78 2.33
C VAL A 35 -8.80 -1.77 1.55
N GLY A 36 -8.75 -3.06 1.89
CA GLY A 36 -9.39 -4.13 1.12
C GLY A 36 -8.57 -4.56 -0.09
N LEU A 37 -8.91 -5.72 -0.67
CA LEU A 37 -8.15 -6.32 -1.77
C LEU A 37 -8.11 -5.44 -3.02
N GLY A 38 -9.27 -4.96 -3.49
CA GLY A 38 -9.35 -4.18 -4.73
C GLY A 38 -8.51 -2.90 -4.68
N ARG A 39 -8.64 -2.12 -3.59
CA ARG A 39 -7.88 -0.88 -3.40
C ARG A 39 -6.39 -1.16 -3.13
N ALA A 40 -6.06 -2.24 -2.44
CA ALA A 40 -4.66 -2.63 -2.26
C ALA A 40 -4.01 -2.97 -3.61
N MET A 41 -4.71 -3.67 -4.49
CA MET A 41 -4.23 -3.96 -5.84
C MET A 41 -4.04 -2.68 -6.67
N GLU A 42 -4.95 -1.70 -6.56
CA GLU A 42 -4.81 -0.38 -7.22
C GLU A 42 -3.61 0.45 -6.71
N ILE A 43 -3.24 0.32 -5.43
CA ILE A 43 -2.08 1.02 -4.85
C ILE A 43 -0.75 0.35 -5.22
N ILE A 44 -0.81 -0.97 -5.46
CA ILE A 44 0.35 -1.84 -5.70
C ILE A 44 0.70 -1.89 -7.19
N LEU A 45 -0.30 -2.11 -8.06
CA LEU A 45 -0.16 -2.27 -9.51
C LEU A 45 -0.23 -0.93 -10.24
#